data_AF-A0AAX3UGB5-F1
#
_entry.id   AF-A0AAX3UGB5-F1
#
_cell.length_a   1.000
_cell.length_b   1.000
_cell.length_c   1.000
_cell.angle_alpha   90.00
_cell.angle_beta   90.00
_cell.angle_gamma   90.00
#
_symmetry.space_group_name_H-M   'P 1'
#
loop_
_entity.id
_entity.type
_entity.pdbx_description
1 polymer ?
#
loop_
_entity_poly.entity_id
_entity_poly.type
_entity_poly.pdbx_seq_one_letter_code
_entity_poly.pdbx_strand_id
1 'polypeptide(L)'
;MLKRLLDYNDGEEMDIVVLIKNLQLRHNKKDNLYLAMQFGDGSGEIRGNYWDANHQDAATFSTGTIVELNGKREEYQGRPQIRIYSLRVVGPQEGYELDQFVKSAPEPIDEMKKEINSFLAQVQNPTWKSIVEYLLKKWGKRFYDYPAGKSNHHAVRGGLAFHTLSMLRDAKGLADNYEQINRSLLYAGCIVHDMGKVLELSGPVATQYTAEGNLVGHLVLIDEQIMLAAQDLGIDLESEDLLLLRHMVLSHHGRFEYGSPKLPALLEAELLHRIDDLDAAVYAVTNALQHTPKGEFTEPLSSQENKRYYRPKNDPALDHSHHLE
;
A
#
# COMPACT_ATOMS: atom_id res chain seq x y z
N MET A 1 -28.48 -1.04 -7.67
CA MET A 1 -27.11 -1.24 -7.16
C MET A 1 -26.62 -2.52 -7.82
N LEU A 2 -25.55 -2.48 -8.62
CA LEU A 2 -24.98 -3.69 -9.21
C LEU A 2 -24.46 -4.58 -8.06
N LYS A 3 -24.72 -5.89 -8.10
CA LYS A 3 -24.21 -6.83 -7.09
C LYS A 3 -22.68 -6.86 -7.15
N ARG A 4 -22.02 -6.82 -6.00
CA ARG A 4 -20.57 -7.02 -5.88
C ARG A 4 -20.24 -8.51 -5.85
N LEU A 5 -18.98 -8.84 -6.08
CA LEU A 5 -18.46 -10.19 -6.24
C LEU A 5 -18.91 -11.16 -5.15
N LEU A 6 -18.84 -10.75 -3.88
CA LEU A 6 -19.21 -11.61 -2.76
C LEU A 6 -20.73 -11.62 -2.45
N ASP A 7 -21.53 -10.78 -3.10
CA ASP A 7 -22.99 -10.69 -2.90
C ASP A 7 -23.77 -11.78 -3.68
N TYR A 8 -23.12 -12.47 -4.62
CA TYR A 8 -23.71 -13.60 -5.36
C TYR A 8 -23.83 -14.83 -4.47
N ASN A 9 -24.92 -15.58 -4.53
CA ASN A 9 -25.10 -16.80 -3.76
C ASN A 9 -24.53 -18.03 -4.50
N ASP A 10 -24.33 -19.14 -3.79
CA ASP A 10 -23.98 -20.40 -4.45
C ASP A 10 -25.06 -20.79 -5.48
N GLY A 11 -24.61 -21.18 -6.67
CA GLY A 11 -25.48 -21.49 -7.80
C GLY A 11 -25.99 -20.29 -8.60
N GLU A 12 -25.66 -19.07 -8.21
CA GLU A 12 -26.10 -17.85 -8.92
C GLU A 12 -25.20 -17.56 -10.13
N GLU A 13 -25.81 -17.26 -11.27
CA GLU A 13 -25.10 -16.75 -12.45
C GLU A 13 -24.69 -15.29 -12.25
N MET A 14 -23.55 -14.92 -12.82
CA MET A 14 -22.98 -13.59 -12.69
C MET A 14 -22.52 -13.09 -14.06
N ASP A 15 -22.74 -11.80 -14.26
CA ASP A 15 -22.16 -10.98 -15.31
C ASP A 15 -21.65 -9.72 -14.64
N ILE A 16 -20.34 -9.66 -14.42
CA ILE A 16 -19.73 -8.67 -13.52
C ILE A 16 -18.36 -8.26 -14.05
N VAL A 17 -18.02 -6.98 -13.85
CA VAL A 17 -16.66 -6.49 -14.05
C VAL A 17 -15.85 -6.67 -12.76
N VAL A 18 -14.68 -7.30 -12.88
CA VAL A 18 -13.80 -7.63 -11.76
C VAL A 18 -12.34 -7.45 -12.15
N LEU A 19 -11.46 -7.37 -11.16
CA LEU A 19 -10.02 -7.29 -11.35
C LEU A 19 -9.36 -8.66 -11.19
N ILE A 20 -8.45 -9.01 -12.09
CA ILE A 20 -7.59 -10.19 -11.93
C ILE A 20 -6.54 -9.86 -10.86
N LYS A 21 -6.71 -10.41 -9.66
CA LYS A 21 -5.79 -10.26 -8.51
C LYS A 21 -4.60 -11.19 -8.58
N ASN A 22 -4.76 -12.37 -9.18
CA ASN A 22 -3.68 -13.33 -9.34
C ASN A 22 -3.96 -14.20 -10.56
N LEU A 23 -2.90 -14.60 -11.26
CA LEU A 23 -2.96 -15.47 -12.43
C LEU A 23 -1.71 -16.33 -12.48
N GLN A 24 -1.93 -17.64 -12.65
CA GLN A 24 -0.86 -18.60 -12.87
C GLN A 24 -1.25 -19.57 -13.98
N LEU A 25 -0.39 -19.69 -14.99
CA LEU A 25 -0.51 -20.73 -16.00
C LEU A 25 -0.06 -22.07 -15.39
N ARG A 26 -0.95 -23.07 -15.40
CA ARG A 26 -0.73 -24.38 -14.79
C ARG A 26 -1.18 -25.49 -15.72
N HIS A 27 -0.69 -26.70 -15.46
CA HIS A 27 -1.15 -27.92 -16.11
C HIS A 27 -2.17 -28.64 -15.23
N ASN A 28 -3.27 -29.10 -15.82
CA ASN A 28 -4.22 -29.95 -15.11
C ASN A 28 -3.73 -31.42 -15.08
N LYS A 29 -4.50 -32.33 -14.47
CA LYS A 29 -4.14 -33.76 -14.37
C LYS A 29 -4.00 -34.47 -15.73
N LYS A 30 -4.54 -33.89 -16.80
CA LYS A 30 -4.47 -34.41 -18.19
C LYS A 30 -3.41 -33.67 -19.03
N ASP A 31 -2.56 -32.86 -18.38
CA ASP A 31 -1.52 -32.05 -19.01
C ASP A 31 -2.01 -30.91 -19.91
N ASN A 32 -3.31 -30.59 -19.88
CA ASN A 32 -3.83 -29.39 -20.56
C ASN A 32 -3.53 -28.15 -19.72
N LEU A 33 -3.17 -27.07 -20.41
CA LEU A 33 -2.98 -25.76 -19.82
C LEU A 33 -4.31 -25.16 -19.32
N TYR A 34 -4.24 -24.46 -18.19
CA TYR A 34 -5.33 -23.65 -17.66
C TYR A 34 -4.76 -22.46 -16.87
N LEU A 35 -5.54 -21.39 -16.74
CA LEU A 35 -5.19 -20.27 -15.87
C LEU A 35 -5.88 -20.46 -14.52
N ALA A 36 -5.08 -20.64 -13.47
CA ALA A 36 -5.55 -20.52 -12.10
C ALA A 36 -5.63 -19.04 -11.74
N MET A 37 -6.85 -18.51 -11.58
CA MET A 37 -7.08 -17.09 -11.40
C MET A 37 -7.74 -16.80 -10.05
N GLN A 38 -7.51 -15.58 -9.57
CA GLN A 38 -8.22 -15.00 -8.45
C GLN A 38 -8.78 -13.65 -8.90
N PHE A 39 -10.07 -13.45 -8.71
CA PHE A 39 -10.78 -12.22 -9.04
C PHE A 39 -11.07 -11.45 -7.77
N GLY A 40 -11.13 -10.13 -7.87
CA GLY A 40 -11.50 -9.28 -6.75
C GLY A 40 -12.22 -8.01 -7.18
N ASP A 41 -12.99 -7.48 -6.24
CA ASP A 41 -13.55 -6.13 -6.26
C ASP A 41 -13.53 -5.54 -4.84
N GLY A 42 -14.19 -4.41 -4.61
CA GLY A 42 -14.28 -3.80 -3.27
C GLY A 42 -14.98 -4.65 -2.20
N SER A 43 -15.67 -5.76 -2.56
CA SER A 43 -16.29 -6.67 -1.59
C SER A 43 -15.36 -7.79 -1.11
N GLY A 44 -14.32 -8.14 -1.88
CA GLY A 44 -13.37 -9.19 -1.52
C GLY A 44 -12.86 -9.96 -2.73
N GLU A 45 -12.47 -11.22 -2.53
CA GLU A 45 -11.80 -12.04 -3.55
C GLU A 45 -12.40 -13.44 -3.66
N ILE A 46 -12.44 -13.98 -4.88
CA ILE A 46 -12.88 -15.35 -5.16
C ILE A 46 -12.03 -15.97 -6.28
N ARG A 47 -11.72 -17.26 -6.16
CA ARG A 47 -10.94 -18.01 -7.16
C ARG A 47 -11.80 -18.43 -8.35
N GLY A 48 -11.19 -18.56 -9.52
CA GLY A 48 -11.81 -19.19 -10.69
C GLY A 48 -10.75 -19.74 -11.62
N ASN A 49 -11.02 -20.88 -12.26
CA ASN A 49 -10.09 -21.48 -13.20
C ASN A 49 -10.61 -21.28 -14.63
N TYR A 50 -9.78 -20.70 -15.48
CA TYR A 50 -10.03 -20.61 -16.93
C TYR A 50 -9.42 -21.85 -17.59
N TRP A 51 -10.29 -22.82 -17.89
CA TRP A 51 -9.89 -24.12 -18.44
C TRP A 51 -9.53 -24.03 -19.92
N ASP A 52 -8.73 -24.99 -20.38
CA ASP A 52 -8.30 -25.14 -21.77
C ASP A 52 -7.64 -23.86 -22.35
N ALA A 53 -6.87 -23.18 -21.48
CA ALA A 53 -6.15 -21.97 -21.83
C ALA A 53 -4.96 -22.27 -22.75
N ASN A 54 -4.51 -21.27 -23.49
CA ASN A 54 -3.28 -21.31 -24.26
C ASN A 54 -2.32 -20.16 -23.84
N HIS A 55 -1.13 -20.13 -24.44
CA HIS A 55 -0.13 -19.08 -24.14
C HIS A 55 -0.58 -17.66 -24.53
N GLN A 56 -1.45 -17.51 -25.53
CA GLN A 56 -2.02 -16.22 -25.92
C GLN A 56 -3.02 -15.72 -24.86
N ASP A 57 -3.76 -16.61 -24.22
CA ASP A 57 -4.64 -16.25 -23.10
C ASP A 57 -3.82 -15.73 -21.91
N ALA A 58 -2.69 -16.39 -21.62
CA ALA A 58 -1.76 -15.94 -20.57
C ALA A 58 -1.08 -14.59 -20.88
N ALA A 59 -1.00 -14.21 -22.16
CA ALA A 59 -0.52 -12.90 -22.58
C ALA A 59 -1.62 -11.83 -22.59
N THR A 60 -2.86 -12.23 -22.86
CA THR A 60 -4.05 -11.36 -22.88
C THR A 60 -4.52 -11.02 -21.47
N PHE A 61 -4.60 -12.02 -20.60
CA PHE A 61 -5.00 -11.87 -19.21
C PHE A 61 -3.76 -11.77 -18.34
N SER A 62 -3.56 -10.62 -17.71
CA SER A 62 -2.49 -10.43 -16.75
C SER A 62 -3.02 -9.92 -15.41
N THR A 63 -2.29 -10.21 -14.34
CA THR A 63 -2.57 -9.63 -13.03
C THR A 63 -2.68 -8.10 -13.12
N GLY A 64 -3.75 -7.53 -12.56
CA GLY A 64 -4.07 -6.11 -12.68
C GLY A 64 -4.99 -5.74 -13.85
N THR A 65 -5.36 -6.70 -14.69
CA THR A 65 -6.31 -6.47 -15.79
C THR A 65 -7.74 -6.48 -15.26
N ILE A 66 -8.53 -5.47 -15.64
CA ILE A 66 -9.98 -5.44 -15.42
C ILE A 66 -10.63 -6.28 -16.51
N VAL A 67 -11.51 -7.18 -16.10
CA VAL A 67 -12.21 -8.10 -17.00
C VAL A 67 -13.70 -8.12 -16.72
N GLU A 68 -14.48 -8.23 -17.78
CA GLU A 68 -15.88 -8.63 -17.72
C GLU A 68 -15.90 -10.15 -17.63
N LEU A 69 -16.46 -10.65 -16.52
CA LEU A 69 -16.57 -12.05 -16.19
C LEU A 69 -18.03 -12.47 -16.30
N ASN A 70 -18.29 -13.44 -17.17
CA ASN A 70 -19.53 -14.17 -17.19
C ASN A 70 -19.31 -15.58 -16.63
N GLY A 71 -20.13 -16.00 -15.68
CA GLY A 71 -19.93 -17.28 -15.02
C GLY A 71 -20.99 -17.60 -13.99
N LYS A 72 -20.65 -18.52 -13.10
CA LYS A 72 -21.52 -18.98 -12.02
C LYS A 72 -20.73 -19.18 -10.75
N ARG A 73 -21.25 -18.71 -9.62
CA ARG A 73 -20.69 -19.01 -8.30
C ARG A 73 -20.99 -20.46 -7.98
N GLU A 74 -19.95 -21.21 -7.65
CA GLU A 74 -20.06 -22.61 -7.25
C GLU A 74 -19.17 -22.87 -6.03
N GLU A 75 -19.50 -23.89 -5.27
CA GLU A 75 -18.62 -24.41 -4.23
C GLU A 75 -17.85 -25.65 -4.73
N TYR A 76 -16.53 -25.68 -4.49
CA TYR A 76 -15.72 -26.86 -4.75
C TYR A 76 -14.85 -27.22 -3.55
N GLN A 77 -15.11 -28.40 -2.98
CA GLN A 77 -14.45 -28.91 -1.76
C GLN A 77 -14.56 -27.94 -0.58
N GLY A 78 -15.78 -27.44 -0.29
CA GLY A 78 -16.01 -26.55 0.85
C GLY A 78 -15.52 -25.12 0.65
N ARG A 79 -15.14 -24.74 -0.58
CA ARG A 79 -14.54 -23.43 -0.88
C ARG A 79 -15.21 -22.79 -2.10
N PRO A 80 -15.73 -21.56 -1.98
CA PRO A 80 -16.29 -20.81 -3.09
C PRO A 80 -15.31 -20.68 -4.26
N GLN A 81 -15.84 -20.75 -5.47
CA GLN A 81 -15.15 -20.47 -6.72
C GLN A 81 -16.12 -19.92 -7.76
N ILE A 82 -15.56 -19.42 -8.86
CA ILE A 82 -16.31 -19.09 -10.06
C ILE A 82 -16.02 -20.15 -11.11
N ARG A 83 -17.10 -20.73 -11.64
CA ARG A 83 -17.06 -21.43 -12.92
C ARG A 83 -17.18 -20.39 -14.03
N ILE A 84 -16.11 -20.21 -14.77
CA ILE A 84 -16.01 -19.18 -15.81
C ILE A 84 -16.63 -19.71 -17.10
N TYR A 85 -17.54 -18.93 -17.70
CA TYR A 85 -18.10 -19.20 -19.02
C TYR A 85 -17.37 -18.39 -20.09
N SER A 86 -17.11 -17.11 -19.83
CA SER A 86 -16.30 -16.25 -20.68
C SER A 86 -15.60 -15.15 -19.88
N LEU A 87 -14.50 -14.65 -20.46
CA LEU A 87 -13.74 -13.52 -19.96
C LEU A 87 -13.42 -12.58 -21.11
N ARG A 88 -13.58 -11.27 -20.88
CA ARG A 88 -13.21 -10.23 -21.83
C ARG A 88 -12.43 -9.14 -21.10
N VAL A 89 -11.32 -8.70 -21.69
CA VAL A 89 -10.59 -7.54 -21.18
C VAL A 89 -11.43 -6.29 -21.36
N VAL A 90 -11.56 -5.50 -20.29
CA VAL A 90 -12.20 -4.19 -20.32
C VAL A 90 -11.16 -3.16 -20.75
N GLY A 91 -11.44 -2.47 -21.85
CA GLY A 91 -10.54 -1.45 -22.39
C GLY A 91 -10.59 -0.14 -21.60
N PRO A 92 -9.54 0.70 -21.67
CA PRO A 92 -9.49 2.00 -20.99
C PRO A 92 -10.63 2.97 -21.38
N GLN A 93 -11.24 2.77 -22.55
CA GLN A 93 -12.32 3.59 -23.09
C GLN A 93 -13.69 3.25 -22.49
N GLU A 94 -13.80 2.15 -21.75
CA GLU A 94 -15.07 1.66 -21.19
C GLU A 94 -15.41 2.32 -19.83
N GLY A 95 -14.57 3.25 -19.36
CA GLY A 95 -14.89 4.14 -18.23
C GLY A 95 -14.86 3.48 -16.84
N TYR A 96 -14.26 2.30 -16.72
CA TYR A 96 -14.07 1.63 -15.44
C TYR A 96 -12.80 2.15 -14.76
N GLU A 97 -12.97 2.78 -13.61
CA GLU A 97 -11.87 3.28 -12.79
C GLU A 97 -11.37 2.18 -11.85
N LEU A 98 -10.05 2.14 -11.64
CA LEU A 98 -9.39 1.09 -10.87
C LEU A 98 -9.86 1.04 -9.40
N ASP A 99 -10.21 2.20 -8.84
CA ASP A 99 -10.71 2.37 -7.46
C ASP A 99 -12.00 1.59 -7.16
N GLN A 100 -12.78 1.22 -8.18
CA GLN A 100 -13.97 0.38 -8.02
C GLN A 100 -13.63 -1.07 -7.69
N PHE A 101 -12.39 -1.50 -7.96
CA PHE A 101 -11.98 -2.91 -7.88
C PHE A 101 -10.82 -3.17 -6.91
N VAL A 102 -10.22 -2.12 -6.37
CA VAL A 102 -9.21 -2.20 -5.31
C VAL A 102 -9.59 -1.30 -4.15
N LYS A 103 -9.45 -1.85 -2.93
CA LYS A 103 -9.40 -1.06 -1.72
C LYS A 103 -8.41 0.08 -1.89
N SER A 104 -8.83 1.27 -1.48
CA SER A 104 -8.10 2.52 -1.66
C SER A 104 -8.01 3.24 -0.32
N ALA A 105 -7.01 4.11 -0.18
CA ALA A 105 -6.92 4.99 0.98
C ALA A 105 -8.21 5.81 1.15
N PRO A 106 -8.59 6.14 2.40
CA PRO A 106 -9.86 6.81 2.68
C PRO A 106 -9.88 8.29 2.27
N GLU A 107 -8.71 8.86 1.96
CA GLU A 107 -8.57 10.25 1.56
C GLU A 107 -8.31 10.38 0.04
N PRO A 108 -8.97 11.34 -0.65
CA PRO A 108 -8.71 11.59 -2.06
C PRO A 108 -7.25 11.95 -2.33
N ILE A 109 -6.66 11.38 -3.38
CA ILE A 109 -5.26 11.61 -3.77
C ILE A 109 -4.93 13.10 -3.91
N ASP A 110 -5.83 13.91 -4.48
CA ASP A 110 -5.54 15.33 -4.71
C ASP A 110 -5.55 16.16 -3.41
N GLU A 111 -6.35 15.78 -2.41
CA GLU A 111 -6.27 16.37 -1.07
C GLU A 111 -4.99 15.94 -0.36
N MET A 112 -4.61 14.66 -0.44
CA MET A 112 -3.35 14.18 0.12
C MET A 112 -2.14 14.90 -0.48
N LYS A 113 -2.11 15.08 -1.82
CA LYS A 113 -1.07 15.87 -2.51
C LYS A 113 -1.01 17.29 -1.97
N LYS A 114 -2.16 17.95 -1.83
CA LYS A 114 -2.23 19.34 -1.39
C LYS A 114 -1.69 19.49 0.03
N GLU A 115 -2.04 18.59 0.93
CA GLU A 115 -1.60 18.64 2.32
C GLU A 115 -0.11 18.28 2.46
N ILE A 116 0.38 17.23 1.79
CA ILE A 116 1.81 16.90 1.75
C ILE A 116 2.64 18.07 1.21
N ASN A 117 2.17 18.74 0.15
CA ASN A 117 2.85 19.93 -0.37
C ASN A 117 2.85 21.10 0.64
N SER A 118 1.82 21.21 1.49
CA SER A 118 1.78 22.21 2.56
C SER A 118 2.81 21.94 3.67
N PHE A 119 3.11 20.67 3.96
CA PHE A 119 4.21 20.28 4.85
C PHE A 119 5.57 20.53 4.21
N LEU A 120 5.73 20.15 2.93
CA LEU A 120 6.95 20.43 2.17
C LEU A 120 7.28 21.92 2.09
N ALA A 121 6.27 22.78 1.95
CA ALA A 121 6.45 24.23 1.94
C ALA A 121 7.06 24.76 3.26
N GLN A 122 6.89 24.05 4.37
CA GLN A 122 7.45 24.41 5.68
C GLN A 122 8.90 23.96 5.86
N VAL A 123 9.44 23.09 5.00
CA VAL A 123 10.85 22.69 5.02
C VAL A 123 11.70 23.89 4.60
N GLN A 124 12.46 24.45 5.55
CA GLN A 124 13.27 25.67 5.35
C GLN A 124 14.66 25.36 4.79
N ASN A 125 15.22 24.19 5.10
CA ASN A 125 16.52 23.79 4.59
C ASN A 125 16.45 23.56 3.07
N PRO A 126 17.24 24.30 2.26
CA PRO A 126 17.16 24.23 0.80
C PRO A 126 17.63 22.89 0.23
N THR A 127 18.59 22.22 0.87
CA THR A 127 19.11 20.90 0.48
C THR A 127 17.99 19.85 0.56
N TRP A 128 17.37 19.73 1.73
CA TRP A 128 16.29 18.76 1.95
C TRP A 128 15.08 19.06 1.08
N LYS A 129 14.66 20.32 1.01
CA LYS A 129 13.51 20.72 0.18
C LYS A 129 13.72 20.36 -1.28
N SER A 130 14.88 20.68 -1.85
CA SER A 130 15.18 20.41 -3.26
C SER A 130 15.21 18.90 -3.57
N ILE A 131 15.78 18.09 -2.67
CA ILE A 131 15.78 16.63 -2.80
C ILE A 131 14.35 16.09 -2.78
N VAL A 132 13.53 16.51 -1.80
CA VAL A 132 12.14 16.05 -1.68
C VAL A 132 11.31 16.46 -2.89
N GLU A 133 11.43 17.71 -3.35
CA GLU A 133 10.75 18.20 -4.57
C GLU A 133 11.16 17.42 -5.82
N TYR A 134 12.46 17.15 -5.97
CA TYR A 134 12.99 16.35 -7.08
C TYR A 134 12.40 14.93 -7.07
N LEU A 135 12.40 14.27 -5.90
CA LEU A 135 11.91 12.90 -5.77
C LEU A 135 10.39 12.82 -5.97
N LEU A 136 9.61 13.75 -5.41
CA LEU A 136 8.16 13.83 -5.67
C LEU A 136 7.85 14.13 -7.14
N LYS A 137 8.67 14.92 -7.83
CA LYS A 137 8.52 15.14 -9.27
C LYS A 137 8.82 13.86 -10.06
N LYS A 138 9.87 13.13 -9.70
CA LYS A 138 10.31 11.90 -10.38
C LYS A 138 9.34 10.73 -10.14
N TRP A 139 8.92 10.55 -8.89
CA TRP A 139 8.18 9.36 -8.44
C TRP A 139 6.74 9.62 -8.03
N GLY A 140 6.27 10.88 -8.05
CA GLY A 140 4.97 11.29 -7.52
C GLY A 140 3.80 10.45 -8.03
N LYS A 141 3.74 10.16 -9.34
CA LYS A 141 2.67 9.31 -9.89
C LYS A 141 2.58 7.96 -9.17
N ARG A 142 3.72 7.31 -8.90
CA ARG A 142 3.76 6.03 -8.18
C ARG A 142 3.53 6.23 -6.69
N PHE A 143 4.17 7.24 -6.09
CA PHE A 143 4.05 7.54 -4.65
C PHE A 143 2.59 7.72 -4.20
N TYR A 144 1.78 8.43 -5.00
CA TYR A 144 0.36 8.66 -4.70
C TYR A 144 -0.58 7.52 -5.09
N ASP A 145 -0.09 6.50 -5.79
CA ASP A 145 -0.91 5.40 -6.32
C ASP A 145 -0.58 4.06 -5.63
N TYR A 146 0.65 3.88 -5.18
CA TYR A 146 1.15 2.62 -4.61
C TYR A 146 0.66 2.40 -3.17
N PRO A 147 0.56 1.13 -2.74
CA PRO A 147 0.37 0.80 -1.33
C PRO A 147 1.65 1.02 -0.52
N ALA A 148 1.50 1.15 0.80
CA ALA A 148 2.66 1.17 1.71
C ALA A 148 3.18 -0.25 2.02
N GLY A 149 2.51 -1.30 1.56
CA GLY A 149 2.96 -2.67 1.78
C GLY A 149 2.17 -3.67 0.97
N LYS A 150 2.65 -4.93 0.93
CA LYS A 150 1.99 -6.01 0.18
C LYS A 150 0.71 -6.52 0.84
N SER A 151 0.72 -6.69 2.16
CA SER A 151 -0.36 -7.35 2.91
C SER A 151 -0.54 -6.80 4.34
N ASN A 152 0.17 -5.73 4.67
CA ASN A 152 0.21 -5.14 6.02
C ASN A 152 -0.55 -3.79 6.04
N HIS A 153 -0.27 -2.93 7.03
CA HIS A 153 -0.89 -1.61 7.14
C HIS A 153 -0.73 -0.81 5.84
N HIS A 154 -1.82 -0.15 5.44
CA HIS A 154 -1.97 0.58 4.18
C HIS A 154 -1.61 -0.22 2.91
N ALA A 155 -1.91 -1.53 2.88
CA ALA A 155 -1.82 -2.37 1.68
C ALA A 155 -2.97 -2.12 0.68
N VAL A 156 -3.25 -0.83 0.44
CA VAL A 156 -4.34 -0.34 -0.41
C VAL A 156 -3.79 0.68 -1.40
N ARG A 157 -4.50 0.91 -2.51
CA ARG A 157 -4.11 1.92 -3.49
C ARG A 157 -4.04 3.30 -2.82
N GLY A 158 -2.95 4.04 -3.07
CA GLY A 158 -2.68 5.32 -2.42
C GLY A 158 -2.27 5.23 -0.94
N GLY A 159 -2.11 4.01 -0.42
CA GLY A 159 -1.73 3.76 0.97
C GLY A 159 -0.38 4.34 1.36
N LEU A 160 0.59 4.40 0.43
CA LEU A 160 1.92 4.97 0.70
C LEU A 160 1.85 6.46 1.03
N ALA A 161 1.12 7.24 0.22
CA ALA A 161 0.92 8.66 0.47
C ALA A 161 0.04 8.90 1.72
N PHE A 162 -0.96 8.06 1.95
CA PHE A 162 -1.81 8.17 3.13
C PHE A 162 -1.03 7.91 4.44
N HIS A 163 -0.21 6.87 4.47
CA HIS A 163 0.73 6.58 5.56
C HIS A 163 1.66 7.78 5.82
N THR A 164 2.33 8.27 4.77
CA THR A 164 3.20 9.45 4.88
C THR A 164 2.46 10.69 5.41
N LEU A 165 1.22 10.92 4.96
CA LEU A 165 0.42 12.05 5.42
C LEU A 165 0.03 11.92 6.90
N SER A 166 -0.36 10.73 7.34
CA SER A 166 -0.67 10.43 8.74
C SER A 166 0.55 10.73 9.62
N MET A 167 1.72 10.23 9.23
CA MET A 167 2.99 10.51 9.92
C MET A 167 3.35 12.00 9.96
N LEU A 168 3.05 12.77 8.90
CA LEU A 168 3.28 14.22 8.89
C LEU A 168 2.37 14.95 9.87
N ARG A 169 1.12 14.51 10.02
CA ARG A 169 0.17 15.06 11.00
C ARG A 169 0.62 14.75 12.43
N ASP A 170 1.11 13.54 12.69
CA ASP A 170 1.70 13.15 13.98
C ASP A 170 2.99 13.94 14.27
N ALA A 171 3.89 14.03 13.28
CA ALA A 171 5.12 14.81 13.37
C ALA A 171 4.83 16.28 13.70
N LYS A 172 3.78 16.86 13.13
CA LYS A 172 3.33 18.22 13.45
C LYS A 172 2.91 18.33 14.91
N GLY A 173 2.08 17.42 15.39
CA GLY A 173 1.62 17.42 16.79
C GLY A 173 2.79 17.33 17.77
N LEU A 174 3.76 16.46 17.48
CA LEU A 174 4.97 16.32 18.29
C LEU A 174 5.85 17.57 18.23
N ALA A 175 6.08 18.14 17.04
CA ALA A 175 6.87 19.34 16.88
C ALA A 175 6.22 20.62 17.45
N ASP A 176 4.88 20.63 17.57
CA ASP A 176 4.15 21.69 18.29
C ASP A 176 4.36 21.59 19.81
N ASN A 177 4.61 20.39 20.33
CA ASN A 177 4.82 20.15 21.77
C ASN A 177 6.29 20.26 22.21
N TYR A 178 7.25 19.90 21.34
CA TYR A 178 8.67 19.86 21.67
C TYR A 178 9.46 20.79 20.76
N GLU A 179 9.88 21.94 21.29
CA GLU A 179 10.56 23.00 20.54
C GLU A 179 11.93 22.60 19.98
N GLN A 180 12.60 21.62 20.60
CA GLN A 180 13.91 21.14 20.16
C GLN A 180 13.88 20.30 18.87
N ILE A 181 12.70 19.99 18.33
CA ILE A 181 12.55 19.20 17.09
C ILE A 181 12.86 20.06 15.87
N ASN A 182 13.80 19.62 15.03
CA ASN A 182 13.99 20.18 13.70
C ASN A 182 12.87 19.74 12.77
N ARG A 183 11.82 20.57 12.68
CA ARG A 183 10.67 20.35 11.79
C ARG A 183 11.05 20.09 10.33
N SER A 184 12.06 20.79 9.82
CA SER A 184 12.46 20.64 8.42
C SER A 184 13.03 19.25 8.14
N LEU A 185 13.90 18.75 9.04
CA LEU A 185 14.47 17.41 8.89
C LEU A 185 13.43 16.32 9.11
N LEU A 186 12.60 16.47 10.15
CA LEU A 186 11.55 15.48 10.46
C LEU A 186 10.53 15.38 9.30
N TYR A 187 10.03 16.50 8.78
CA TYR A 187 9.07 16.48 7.67
C TYR A 187 9.70 15.96 6.38
N ALA A 188 10.93 16.36 6.05
CA ALA A 188 11.64 15.81 4.90
C ALA A 188 11.84 14.30 5.02
N GLY A 189 12.27 13.84 6.19
CA GLY A 189 12.39 12.42 6.54
C GLY A 189 11.07 11.67 6.37
N CYS A 190 9.97 12.16 6.97
CA CYS A 190 8.64 11.55 6.81
C CYS A 190 8.24 11.43 5.34
N ILE A 191 8.45 12.45 4.51
CA ILE A 191 8.03 12.41 3.10
C ILE A 191 8.79 11.34 2.30
N VAL A 192 10.08 11.17 2.58
CA VAL A 192 10.94 10.30 1.74
C VAL A 192 11.18 8.92 2.30
N HIS A 193 11.06 8.68 3.61
CA HIS A 193 11.54 7.45 4.27
C HIS A 193 11.15 6.15 3.55
N ASP A 194 9.89 6.07 3.11
CA ASP A 194 9.31 4.90 2.46
C ASP A 194 9.16 5.04 0.95
N MET A 195 9.59 6.15 0.36
CA MET A 195 9.40 6.41 -1.07
C MET A 195 10.14 5.37 -1.94
N GLY A 196 11.14 4.66 -1.40
CA GLY A 196 11.75 3.50 -2.05
C GLY A 196 10.76 2.38 -2.42
N LYS A 197 9.58 2.34 -1.79
CA LYS A 197 8.51 1.40 -2.11
C LYS A 197 7.98 1.51 -3.55
N VAL A 198 8.18 2.66 -4.20
CA VAL A 198 7.86 2.84 -5.64
C VAL A 198 8.76 2.03 -6.59
N LEU A 199 9.86 1.49 -6.06
CA LEU A 199 10.82 0.61 -6.73
C LEU A 199 10.76 -0.82 -6.17
N GLU A 200 10.53 -0.97 -4.86
CA GLU A 200 10.40 -2.27 -4.18
C GLU A 200 9.15 -3.05 -4.63
N LEU A 201 8.07 -2.35 -4.96
CA LEU A 201 6.77 -2.93 -5.26
C LEU A 201 6.43 -2.81 -6.75
N SER A 202 5.72 -3.82 -7.27
CA SER A 202 5.39 -3.92 -8.71
C SER A 202 4.29 -2.94 -9.17
N GLY A 203 3.46 -2.43 -8.25
CA GLY A 203 2.34 -1.57 -8.61
C GLY A 203 1.21 -1.51 -7.57
N PRO A 204 0.16 -0.73 -7.87
CA PRO A 204 -1.00 -0.51 -6.99
C PRO A 204 -1.94 -1.70 -6.87
N VAL A 205 -1.89 -2.64 -7.83
CA VAL A 205 -2.79 -3.79 -7.90
C VAL A 205 -1.98 -5.06 -7.76
N ALA A 206 -2.51 -5.99 -6.93
CA ALA A 206 -1.97 -7.34 -6.79
C ALA A 206 -0.45 -7.32 -6.56
N THR A 207 -0.08 -6.43 -5.66
CA THR A 207 1.28 -5.98 -5.46
C THR A 207 2.20 -7.14 -5.11
N GLN A 208 3.34 -7.19 -5.81
CA GLN A 208 4.42 -8.13 -5.57
C GLN A 208 5.71 -7.37 -5.31
N TYR A 209 6.64 -8.00 -4.62
CA TYR A 209 8.00 -7.50 -4.52
C TYR A 209 8.70 -7.67 -5.88
N THR A 210 9.40 -6.62 -6.33
CA THR A 210 10.30 -6.68 -7.49
C THR A 210 11.56 -7.48 -7.15
N ALA A 211 12.41 -7.76 -8.15
CA ALA A 211 13.69 -8.41 -7.89
C ALA A 211 14.57 -7.53 -7.00
N GLU A 212 14.63 -6.24 -7.33
CA GLU A 212 15.30 -5.19 -6.57
C GLU A 212 14.70 -5.08 -5.16
N GLY A 213 13.38 -5.12 -5.03
CA GLY A 213 12.71 -5.11 -3.74
C GLY A 213 13.09 -6.30 -2.84
N ASN A 214 13.16 -7.50 -3.39
CA ASN A 214 13.55 -8.69 -2.61
C ASN A 214 15.05 -8.75 -2.29
N LEU A 215 15.92 -8.22 -3.15
CA LEU A 215 17.37 -8.34 -3.01
C LEU A 215 18.00 -7.14 -2.29
N VAL A 216 17.44 -5.94 -2.43
CA VAL A 216 18.01 -4.67 -1.96
C VAL A 216 17.13 -4.03 -0.88
N GLY A 217 15.82 -3.99 -1.09
CA GLY A 217 14.85 -3.41 -0.15
C GLY A 217 14.75 -1.89 -0.21
N HIS A 218 13.59 -1.34 0.16
CA HIS A 218 13.27 0.08 -0.05
C HIS A 218 14.22 1.05 0.67
N LEU A 219 14.78 0.72 1.84
CA LEU A 219 15.71 1.59 2.59
C LEU A 219 16.94 1.98 1.78
N VAL A 220 17.55 0.98 1.12
CA VAL A 220 18.75 1.18 0.31
C VAL A 220 18.36 1.82 -1.03
N LEU A 221 17.22 1.42 -1.60
CA LEU A 221 16.71 2.01 -2.83
C LEU A 221 16.42 3.51 -2.67
N ILE A 222 15.83 3.94 -1.55
CA ILE A 222 15.59 5.37 -1.32
C ILE A 222 16.89 6.15 -1.06
N ASP A 223 17.84 5.58 -0.32
CA ASP A 223 19.16 6.20 -0.12
C ASP A 223 19.87 6.43 -1.47
N GLU A 224 19.82 5.44 -2.37
CA GLU A 224 20.33 5.58 -3.73
C GLU A 224 19.62 6.73 -4.48
N GLN A 225 18.29 6.80 -4.43
CA GLN A 225 17.54 7.87 -5.10
C GLN A 225 17.86 9.26 -4.53
N ILE A 226 18.11 9.37 -3.22
CA ILE A 226 18.55 10.61 -2.57
C ILE A 226 19.93 11.02 -3.10
N MET A 227 20.88 10.09 -3.20
CA MET A 227 22.22 10.36 -3.72
C MET A 227 22.20 10.78 -5.20
N LEU A 228 21.39 10.12 -6.03
CA LEU A 228 21.21 10.48 -7.43
C LEU A 228 20.56 11.88 -7.58
N ALA A 229 19.56 12.19 -6.75
CA ALA A 229 18.95 13.51 -6.73
C ALA A 229 19.96 14.59 -6.33
N ALA A 230 20.79 14.34 -5.31
CA ALA A 230 21.85 15.26 -4.88
C ALA A 230 22.86 15.52 -6.00
N GLN A 231 23.29 14.48 -6.72
CA GLN A 231 24.18 14.60 -7.86
C GLN A 231 23.57 15.43 -9.00
N ASP A 232 22.32 15.15 -9.38
CA ASP A 232 21.62 15.87 -10.46
C ASP A 232 21.37 17.35 -10.12
N LEU A 233 21.15 17.65 -8.84
CA LEU A 233 20.93 19.01 -8.34
C LEU A 233 22.25 19.77 -8.08
N GLY A 234 23.41 19.13 -8.22
CA GLY A 234 24.70 19.74 -7.92
C GLY A 234 24.90 20.04 -6.42
N ILE A 235 24.24 19.28 -5.55
CA ILE A 235 24.41 19.35 -4.10
C ILE A 235 25.74 18.69 -3.74
N ASP A 236 26.49 19.30 -2.82
CA ASP A 236 27.72 18.71 -2.29
C ASP A 236 27.42 17.36 -1.64
N LEU A 237 28.03 16.29 -2.16
CA LEU A 237 27.82 14.93 -1.70
C LEU A 237 28.41 14.67 -0.31
N GLU A 238 29.31 15.55 0.16
CA GLU A 238 29.87 15.54 1.51
C GLU A 238 29.12 16.48 2.47
N SER A 239 28.01 17.08 2.03
CA SER A 239 27.18 17.97 2.85
C SER A 239 26.61 17.24 4.06
N GLU A 240 26.71 17.87 5.24
CA GLU A 240 26.09 17.35 6.47
C GLU A 240 24.57 17.21 6.32
N ASP A 241 23.90 18.17 5.66
CA ASP A 241 22.46 18.08 5.41
C ASP A 241 22.10 16.80 4.66
N LEU A 242 22.86 16.46 3.62
CA LEU A 242 22.63 15.24 2.86
C LEU A 242 22.85 14.00 3.74
N LEU A 243 23.93 13.97 4.52
CA LEU A 243 24.23 12.88 5.44
C LEU A 243 23.09 12.67 6.47
N LEU A 244 22.56 13.75 7.05
CA LEU A 244 21.47 13.67 8.03
C LEU A 244 20.19 13.10 7.40
N LEU A 245 19.81 13.55 6.19
CA LEU A 245 18.63 13.01 5.50
C LEU A 245 18.78 11.52 5.15
N ARG A 246 19.98 11.11 4.72
CA ARG A 246 20.30 9.69 4.49
C ARG A 246 20.19 8.88 5.77
N HIS A 247 20.68 9.40 6.89
CA HIS A 247 20.54 8.74 8.19
C HIS A 247 19.08 8.59 8.61
N MET A 248 18.23 9.60 8.37
CA MET A 248 16.78 9.51 8.63
C MET A 248 16.18 8.29 7.93
N VAL A 249 16.41 8.14 6.61
CA VAL A 249 15.80 7.03 5.86
C VAL A 249 16.43 5.68 6.19
N LEU A 250 17.75 5.60 6.36
CA LEU A 250 18.44 4.33 6.64
C LEU A 250 18.19 3.81 8.06
N SER A 251 17.76 4.66 9.00
CA SER A 251 17.57 4.26 10.40
C SER A 251 16.12 4.15 10.85
N HIS A 252 15.14 4.51 10.01
CA HIS A 252 13.74 4.65 10.44
C HIS A 252 13.07 3.36 10.91
N HIS A 253 13.51 2.18 10.43
CA HIS A 253 13.05 0.90 10.99
C HIS A 253 13.45 0.72 12.47
N GLY A 254 14.37 1.51 13.01
CA GLY A 254 14.61 1.65 14.45
C GLY A 254 15.35 0.50 15.14
N ARG A 255 15.35 -0.69 14.55
CA ARG A 255 15.93 -1.92 15.11
C ARG A 255 16.60 -2.75 14.03
N PHE A 256 17.71 -3.40 14.39
CA PHE A 256 18.39 -4.32 13.47
C PHE A 256 17.50 -5.52 13.11
N GLU A 257 16.68 -5.99 14.05
CA GLU A 257 15.71 -7.07 13.87
C GLU A 257 14.61 -6.71 12.86
N TYR A 258 14.34 -5.43 12.67
CA TYR A 258 13.40 -4.92 11.66
C TYR A 258 14.09 -4.68 10.32
N GLY A 259 15.35 -5.07 10.16
CA GLY A 259 16.12 -4.91 8.93
C GLY A 259 16.75 -3.53 8.77
N SER A 260 16.80 -2.72 9.83
CA SER A 260 17.45 -1.41 9.79
C SER A 260 18.98 -1.53 9.69
N PRO A 261 19.65 -0.91 8.70
CA PRO A 261 21.11 -0.85 8.64
C PRO A 261 21.79 -0.15 9.82
N LYS A 262 21.11 0.83 10.43
CA LYS A 262 21.62 1.66 11.53
C LYS A 262 20.50 2.02 12.49
N LEU A 263 20.80 2.14 13.78
CA LEU A 263 19.83 2.63 14.75
C LEU A 263 19.67 4.16 14.62
N PRO A 264 18.49 4.71 14.96
CA PRO A 264 18.31 6.14 15.09
C PRO A 264 19.38 6.77 15.98
N ALA A 265 19.98 7.85 15.50
CA ALA A 265 21.08 8.56 16.16
C ALA A 265 20.88 10.08 16.12
N LEU A 266 19.68 10.51 15.72
CA LEU A 266 19.20 11.88 15.71
C LEU A 266 17.86 11.88 16.45
N LEU A 267 17.50 13.00 17.09
CA LEU A 267 16.19 13.13 17.72
C LEU A 267 15.08 12.90 16.69
N GLU A 268 15.22 13.52 15.51
CA GLU A 268 14.26 13.41 14.42
C GLU A 268 14.18 11.98 13.89
N ALA A 269 15.29 11.25 13.85
CA ALA A 269 15.30 9.84 13.41
C ALA A 269 14.60 8.93 14.43
N GLU A 270 14.81 9.18 15.73
CA GLU A 270 14.10 8.44 16.78
C GLU A 270 12.59 8.72 16.69
N LEU A 271 12.21 9.98 16.47
CA LEU A 271 10.81 10.34 16.30
C LEU A 271 10.21 9.73 15.04
N LEU A 272 10.92 9.77 13.90
CA LEU A 272 10.46 9.17 12.66
C LEU A 272 10.14 7.67 12.86
N HIS A 273 11.05 6.92 13.50
CA HIS A 273 10.81 5.52 13.84
C HIS A 273 9.57 5.32 14.71
N ARG A 274 9.40 6.14 15.75
CA ARG A 274 8.27 6.04 16.68
C ARG A 274 6.94 6.40 16.03
N ILE A 275 6.95 7.39 15.14
CA ILE A 275 5.77 7.84 14.40
C ILE A 275 5.36 6.75 13.41
N ASP A 276 6.30 6.16 12.69
CA ASP A 276 6.06 5.04 11.77
C ASP A 276 5.40 3.84 12.50
N ASP A 277 6.00 3.40 13.61
CA ASP A 277 5.47 2.30 14.44
C ASP A 277 4.08 2.64 15.03
N LEU A 278 3.87 3.89 15.45
CA LEU A 278 2.59 4.37 15.96
C LEU A 278 1.50 4.33 14.88
N ASP A 279 1.77 4.88 13.70
CA ASP A 279 0.82 4.91 12.60
C ASP A 279 0.44 3.49 12.15
N ALA A 280 1.44 2.63 11.98
CA ALA A 280 1.25 1.22 11.65
C ALA A 280 0.37 0.49 12.69
N ALA A 281 0.60 0.74 13.98
CA ALA A 281 -0.18 0.16 15.07
C ALA A 281 -1.62 0.68 15.10
N VAL A 282 -1.81 2.00 15.00
CA VAL A 282 -3.14 2.63 14.99
C VAL A 282 -3.95 2.13 13.81
N TYR A 283 -3.35 2.06 12.62
CA TYR A 283 -4.01 1.56 11.42
C TYR A 283 -4.44 0.10 11.59
N ALA A 284 -3.52 -0.78 11.99
CA ALA A 284 -3.78 -2.21 12.12
C ALA A 284 -4.87 -2.50 13.16
N VAL A 285 -4.80 -1.85 14.32
CA VAL A 285 -5.77 -2.03 15.41
C VAL A 285 -7.13 -1.48 15.01
N THR A 286 -7.18 -0.28 14.44
CA THR A 286 -8.45 0.36 14.02
C THR A 286 -9.14 -0.46 12.94
N ASN A 287 -8.40 -0.90 11.90
CA ASN A 287 -8.97 -1.72 10.84
C ASN A 287 -9.56 -3.04 11.39
N ALA A 288 -8.83 -3.72 12.29
CA ALA A 288 -9.32 -4.95 12.91
C ALA A 288 -10.58 -4.71 13.76
N LEU A 289 -10.60 -3.62 14.55
CA LEU A 289 -11.75 -3.27 15.38
C LEU A 289 -12.97 -2.89 14.55
N GLN A 290 -12.83 -2.16 13.45
CA GLN A 290 -13.94 -1.80 12.56
C GLN A 290 -14.66 -3.05 12.00
N HIS A 291 -13.94 -4.15 11.79
CA HIS A 291 -14.46 -5.43 11.29
C HIS A 291 -14.88 -6.43 12.39
N THR A 292 -14.62 -6.14 13.66
CA THR A 292 -14.96 -7.03 14.78
C THR A 292 -16.37 -6.72 15.29
N PRO A 293 -17.22 -7.68 15.65
CA PRO A 293 -18.52 -7.38 16.26
C PRO A 293 -18.39 -6.64 17.60
N LYS A 294 -19.37 -5.79 17.91
CA LYS A 294 -19.41 -5.04 19.18
C LYS A 294 -19.50 -6.00 20.37
N GLY A 295 -18.61 -5.84 21.35
CA GLY A 295 -18.52 -6.69 22.53
C GLY A 295 -17.66 -7.94 22.34
N GLU A 296 -16.90 -8.04 21.26
CA GLU A 296 -16.01 -9.16 20.96
C GLU A 296 -14.55 -8.70 20.84
N PHE A 297 -13.63 -9.67 20.84
CA PHE A 297 -12.21 -9.45 20.59
C PHE A 297 -11.89 -9.68 19.12
N THR A 298 -10.95 -8.90 18.58
CA THR A 298 -10.33 -9.17 17.29
C THR A 298 -9.69 -10.57 17.28
N GLU A 299 -9.45 -11.08 16.08
CA GLU A 299 -8.45 -12.12 15.88
C GLU A 299 -7.05 -11.61 16.32
N PRO A 300 -6.12 -12.51 16.68
CA PRO A 300 -4.74 -12.12 16.99
C PRO A 300 -4.08 -11.39 15.82
N LEU A 301 -3.50 -10.22 16.09
CA LEU A 301 -2.82 -9.42 15.07
C LEU A 301 -1.31 -9.70 15.09
N SER A 302 -0.80 -10.35 14.05
CA SER A 302 0.62 -10.72 13.95
C SER A 302 1.56 -9.51 13.97
N SER A 303 1.16 -8.40 13.36
CA SER A 303 1.88 -7.12 13.38
C SER A 303 1.93 -6.47 14.77
N GLN A 304 1.15 -6.96 15.72
CA GLN A 304 1.05 -6.45 17.08
C GLN A 304 1.38 -7.54 18.10
N GLU A 305 2.40 -8.36 17.81
CA GLU A 305 2.86 -9.44 18.71
C GLU A 305 1.74 -10.45 19.04
N ASN A 306 0.83 -10.70 18.09
CA ASN A 306 -0.35 -11.55 18.25
C ASN A 306 -1.31 -11.11 19.38
N LYS A 307 -1.30 -9.81 19.75
CA LYS A 307 -2.28 -9.24 20.67
C LYS A 307 -3.67 -9.26 20.06
N ARG A 308 -4.68 -9.34 20.94
CA ARG A 308 -6.10 -9.20 20.62
C ARG A 308 -6.61 -7.92 21.24
N TYR A 309 -7.49 -7.22 20.52
CA TYR A 309 -8.06 -5.95 20.97
C TYR A 309 -9.56 -6.13 21.14
N TYR A 310 -10.15 -5.50 22.15
CA TYR A 310 -11.58 -5.62 22.43
C TYR A 310 -12.34 -4.48 21.76
N ARG A 311 -13.41 -4.78 21.01
CA ARG A 311 -14.34 -3.76 20.50
C ARG A 311 -15.40 -3.47 21.57
N PRO A 312 -15.44 -2.27 22.18
CA PRO A 312 -16.46 -1.94 23.15
C PRO A 312 -17.87 -1.98 22.55
N LYS A 313 -18.88 -2.25 23.38
CA LYS A 313 -20.29 -2.24 22.93
C LYS A 313 -20.75 -0.83 22.51
N ASN A 314 -20.21 0.19 23.18
CA ASN A 314 -20.48 1.59 22.92
C ASN A 314 -19.14 2.31 22.74
N ASP A 315 -18.77 2.58 21.50
CA ASP A 315 -17.57 3.35 21.15
C ASP A 315 -17.90 4.33 20.01
N PRO A 316 -18.45 5.51 20.33
CA PRO A 316 -18.82 6.48 19.31
C PRO A 316 -17.62 7.07 18.58
N ALA A 317 -16.40 6.99 19.12
CA ALA A 317 -15.22 7.48 18.42
C ALA A 317 -14.88 6.53 17.26
N LEU A 318 -14.81 5.23 17.53
CA LEU A 318 -14.59 4.21 16.51
C LEU A 318 -15.77 4.11 15.54
N ASP A 319 -17.01 4.15 16.03
CA ASP A 319 -18.20 3.99 15.18
C ASP A 319 -18.41 5.15 14.20
N HIS A 320 -17.90 6.35 14.49
CA HIS A 320 -17.96 7.51 13.59
C HIS A 320 -16.66 7.76 12.83
N SER A 321 -15.58 7.03 13.14
CA SER A 321 -14.33 7.11 12.38
C SER A 321 -14.54 6.69 10.92
N HIS A 322 -13.79 7.31 10.01
CA HIS A 322 -13.77 6.87 8.62
C HIS A 322 -13.26 5.43 8.52
N HIS A 323 -13.87 4.64 7.64
CA HIS A 323 -13.32 3.34 7.27
C HIS A 323 -11.95 3.52 6.63
N LEU A 324 -10.98 2.68 7.03
CA LEU A 324 -9.59 2.81 6.59
C LEU A 324 -9.29 2.13 5.24
N GLU A 325 -10.23 1.32 4.74
CA GLU A 325 -10.17 0.55 3.48
C GLU A 325 -11.57 0.34 2.89
#